data_AF-A0A7S3AQ48-F1
#
_entry.id   AF-A0A7S3AQ48-F1
#
_cell.length_a   1.000
_cell.length_b   1.000
_cell.length_c   1.000
_cell.angle_alpha   90.00
_cell.angle_beta   90.00
_cell.angle_gamma   90.00
#
_symmetry.space_group_name_H-M   'P 1'
#
loop_
_entity.id
_entity.type
_entity.pdbx_description
1 polymer ?
#
loop_
_entity_poly.entity_id
_entity_poly.type
_entity_poly.pdbx_seq_one_letter_code
_entity_poly.pdbx_strand_id
1 'polypeptide(L)'
;MPKTKDLRRMAKCQLEEGNMAFQSGDGVVVSFTADLTAPGGFSPADLRMEVRYEVEAIVDCRGEGDSKEYEVRWAKWPTSTWEPAVNLIGATAALKAFESTRKGKKRKKGQ
;
A
#
# COMPACT_ATOMS: atom_id res chain seq x y z
N MET A 1 -17.38 39.62 21.77
CA MET A 1 -16.13 39.18 21.11
C MET A 1 -16.09 37.65 21.15
N PRO A 2 -16.14 36.93 20.03
CA PRO A 2 -16.10 35.47 20.08
C PRO A 2 -14.68 35.03 20.41
N LYS A 3 -14.56 34.19 21.45
CA LYS A 3 -13.28 33.62 21.90
C LYS A 3 -12.72 32.75 20.78
N THR A 4 -11.51 33.06 20.35
CA THR A 4 -10.71 32.29 19.40
C THR A 4 -10.70 30.83 19.85
N LYS A 5 -11.16 29.91 18.99
CA LYS A 5 -11.03 28.48 19.26
C LYS A 5 -9.54 28.17 19.23
N ASP A 6 -8.98 27.91 20.41
CA ASP A 6 -7.60 27.46 20.57
C ASP A 6 -7.42 26.17 19.77
N LEU A 7 -6.63 26.27 18.69
CA LEU A 7 -6.35 25.19 17.75
C LEU A 7 -5.28 24.22 18.29
N ARG A 8 -4.95 24.25 19.59
CA ARG A 8 -4.03 23.30 20.23
C ARG A 8 -4.69 21.97 20.58
N ARG A 9 -5.47 21.40 19.65
CA ARG A 9 -5.81 19.97 19.67
C ARG A 9 -4.85 19.23 18.75
N MET A 10 -3.56 19.43 18.96
CA MET A 10 -2.55 18.59 18.32
C MET A 10 -2.67 17.22 18.96
N ALA A 11 -3.18 16.26 18.18
CA ALA A 11 -2.97 14.86 18.43
C ALA A 11 -1.47 14.67 18.73
N LYS A 12 -1.18 13.85 19.72
CA LYS A 12 0.15 13.58 20.25
C LYS A 12 1.00 12.92 19.15
N CYS A 13 1.50 13.68 18.17
CA CYS A 13 2.45 13.21 17.17
C CYS A 13 3.79 13.07 17.88
N GLN A 14 4.05 11.89 18.44
CA GLN A 14 5.39 11.52 18.88
C GLN A 14 6.18 11.16 17.61
N LEU A 15 7.08 12.07 17.23
CA LEU A 15 8.00 11.88 16.13
C LEU A 15 9.16 11.00 16.63
N GLU A 16 9.02 9.69 16.54
CA GLU A 16 10.15 8.78 16.69
C GLU A 16 10.70 8.51 15.28
N GLU A 17 11.98 8.84 15.07
CA GLU A 17 12.75 8.44 13.89
C GLU A 17 12.26 8.94 12.51
N GLY A 18 11.63 10.11 12.44
CA GLY A 18 11.43 10.83 11.17
C GLY A 18 10.46 10.18 10.17
N ASN A 19 9.72 9.15 10.57
CA ASN A 19 8.67 8.51 9.77
C ASN A 19 7.29 8.85 10.34
N MET A 20 6.45 9.51 9.54
CA MET A 20 5.08 9.85 9.90
C MET A 20 4.11 9.02 9.07
N ALA A 21 3.34 8.14 9.70
CA ALA A 21 2.30 7.35 9.04
C ALA A 21 0.90 7.68 9.57
N PHE A 22 -0.08 7.74 8.67
CA PHE A 22 -1.49 7.91 8.98
C PHE A 22 -2.28 6.74 8.39
N GLN A 23 -3.13 6.11 9.20
CA GLN A 23 -4.05 5.07 8.76
C GLN A 23 -5.50 5.58 8.84
N SER A 24 -6.23 5.50 7.74
CA SER A 24 -7.66 5.79 7.67
C SER A 24 -8.50 4.58 8.09
N GLY A 25 -9.77 4.82 8.47
CA GLY A 25 -10.68 3.76 8.91
C GLY A 25 -11.04 2.71 7.84
N ASP A 26 -10.84 3.06 6.56
CA ASP A 26 -11.01 2.19 5.39
C ASP A 26 -9.72 1.42 5.02
N GLY A 27 -8.67 1.47 5.85
CA GLY A 27 -7.48 0.63 5.67
C GLY A 27 -6.41 1.19 4.73
N VAL A 28 -6.52 2.46 4.32
CA VAL A 28 -5.45 3.16 3.59
C VAL A 28 -4.39 3.65 4.57
N VAL A 29 -3.12 3.40 4.27
CA VAL A 29 -1.97 3.90 5.02
C VAL A 29 -1.17 4.84 4.14
N VAL A 30 -0.96 6.07 4.62
CA VAL A 30 -0.10 7.06 3.97
C VAL A 30 1.10 7.29 4.88
N SER A 31 2.31 7.04 4.39
CA SER A 31 3.54 7.31 5.13
C SER A 31 4.38 8.37 4.45
N PHE A 32 4.96 9.25 5.26
CA PHE A 32 5.91 10.28 4.87
C PHE A 32 7.25 9.96 5.53
N THR A 33 8.27 9.74 4.71
CA THR A 33 9.64 9.51 5.15
C THR A 33 10.52 10.64 4.62
N ALA A 34 11.29 11.26 5.50
CA ALA A 34 12.31 12.23 5.12
C ALA A 34 13.67 11.54 5.15
N ASP A 35 14.43 11.60 4.06
CA ASP A 35 15.84 11.19 4.09
C ASP A 35 16.68 12.32 4.69
N LEU A 36 16.87 12.26 6.01
CA LEU A 36 17.65 13.26 6.76
C LEU A 36 19.17 13.06 6.63
N THR A 37 19.64 12.10 5.83
CA THR A 37 21.06 11.79 5.67
C THR A 37 21.74 12.63 4.58
N ALA A 38 20.96 13.39 3.80
CA ALA A 38 21.47 14.24 2.74
C ALA A 38 22.32 15.41 3.28
N PRO A 39 23.58 15.57 2.84
CA PRO A 39 24.38 16.74 3.20
C PRO A 39 23.84 17.98 2.48
N GLY A 40 23.47 19.02 3.23
CA GLY A 40 22.95 20.28 2.66
C GLY A 40 21.72 20.86 3.35
N GLY A 41 21.17 20.17 4.36
CA GLY A 41 19.92 20.54 5.01
C GLY A 41 18.70 19.98 4.27
N PHE A 42 17.55 20.00 4.95
CA PHE A 42 16.31 19.42 4.45
C PHE A 42 15.80 20.14 3.18
N SER A 43 15.66 19.41 2.08
CA SER A 43 14.96 19.85 0.87
C SER A 43 13.57 19.18 0.78
N PRO A 44 12.55 19.85 0.24
CA PRO A 44 11.27 19.20 -0.08
C PRO A 44 11.40 17.96 -0.98
N ALA A 45 12.48 17.86 -1.76
CA ALA A 45 12.77 16.70 -2.61
C ALA A 45 13.13 15.44 -1.80
N ASP A 46 13.52 15.58 -0.54
CA ASP A 46 13.90 14.47 0.34
C ASP A 46 12.68 13.81 1.03
N LEU A 47 11.49 14.40 0.85
CA LEU A 47 10.23 13.82 1.32
C LEU A 47 9.74 12.77 0.34
N ARG A 48 9.64 11.52 0.82
CA ARG A 48 8.96 10.43 0.11
C ARG A 48 7.60 10.19 0.74
N MET A 49 6.60 10.05 -0.13
CA MET A 49 5.25 9.64 0.25
C MET A 49 4.97 8.26 -0.32
N GLU A 50 4.54 7.34 0.53
CA GLU A 50 4.03 6.03 0.10
C GLU A 50 2.57 5.90 0.50
N VAL A 51 1.74 5.38 -0.41
CA VAL A 51 0.34 5.06 -0.15
C VAL A 51 0.17 3.56 -0.30
N ARG A 52 -0.35 2.91 0.74
CA ARG A 52 -0.59 1.47 0.78
C ARG A 52 -2.05 1.19 1.08
N TYR A 53 -2.57 0.17 0.41
CA TYR A 53 -3.95 -0.29 0.55
C TYR A 53 -3.94 -1.74 1.01
N GLU A 54 -4.93 -2.11 1.82
CA GLU A 54 -5.10 -3.50 2.24
C GLU A 54 -5.64 -4.34 1.07
N VAL A 55 -4.92 -5.42 0.75
CA VAL A 55 -5.32 -6.39 -0.28
C VAL A 55 -6.21 -7.45 0.34
N GLU A 56 -7.42 -7.62 -0.17
CA GLU A 56 -8.33 -8.70 0.22
C GLU A 56 -7.94 -10.01 -0.49
N ALA A 57 -7.78 -9.96 -1.82
CA ALA A 57 -7.47 -11.14 -2.61
C ALA A 57 -6.89 -10.76 -3.99
N ILE A 58 -6.14 -11.69 -4.57
CA ILE A 58 -5.79 -11.66 -5.99
C ILE A 58 -6.77 -12.57 -6.73
N VAL A 59 -7.50 -12.03 -7.69
CA VAL A 59 -8.59 -12.74 -8.36
C VAL A 59 -8.20 -13.23 -9.75
N ASP A 60 -7.30 -12.53 -10.43
CA ASP A 60 -6.79 -12.93 -11.74
C ASP A 60 -5.35 -12.44 -11.98
N CYS A 61 -4.74 -12.89 -13.08
CA CYS A 61 -3.48 -12.36 -13.58
C CYS A 61 -3.44 -12.39 -15.11
N ARG A 62 -2.70 -11.45 -15.70
CA ARG A 62 -2.45 -11.38 -17.14
C ARG A 62 -0.99 -11.02 -17.41
N GLY A 63 -0.56 -11.18 -18.67
CA GLY A 63 0.82 -10.91 -19.06
C GLY A 63 1.83 -11.94 -18.55
N GLU A 64 3.11 -11.69 -18.82
CA GLU A 64 4.21 -12.60 -18.54
C GLU A 64 5.50 -11.82 -18.27
N GLY A 65 6.44 -12.45 -17.53
CA GLY A 65 7.70 -11.79 -17.16
C GLY A 65 7.48 -10.47 -16.44
N ASP A 66 8.13 -9.41 -16.92
CA ASP A 66 8.08 -8.06 -16.35
C ASP A 66 6.76 -7.33 -16.62
N SER A 67 5.98 -7.76 -17.62
CA SER A 67 4.65 -7.18 -17.93
C SER A 67 3.51 -7.88 -17.18
N LYS A 68 3.85 -8.76 -16.22
CA LYS A 68 2.86 -9.52 -15.46
C LYS A 68 2.12 -8.62 -14.48
N GLU A 69 0.81 -8.60 -14.63
CA GLU A 69 -0.12 -7.84 -13.80
C GLU A 69 -1.09 -8.79 -13.10
N TYR A 70 -1.60 -8.33 -11.96
CA TYR A 70 -2.53 -9.07 -11.12
C TYR A 70 -3.77 -8.21 -10.87
N GLU A 71 -4.94 -8.81 -10.99
CA GLU A 71 -6.18 -8.15 -10.60
C GLU A 71 -6.35 -8.28 -9.09
N VAL A 72 -6.31 -7.12 -8.43
CA VAL A 72 -6.34 -6.99 -6.97
C VAL A 72 -7.75 -6.60 -6.55
N ARG A 73 -8.33 -7.39 -5.65
CA ARG A 73 -9.47 -6.97 -4.85
C ARG A 73 -8.96 -6.30 -3.58
N TRP A 74 -9.36 -5.06 -3.38
CA TRP A 74 -8.98 -4.24 -2.23
C TRP A 74 -9.98 -4.42 -1.09
N ALA A 75 -9.48 -4.52 0.14
CA ALA A 75 -10.35 -4.68 1.30
C ALA A 75 -11.20 -3.42 1.51
N LYS A 76 -12.51 -3.58 1.70
CA LYS A 76 -13.48 -2.48 1.91
C LYS A 76 -13.72 -1.58 0.69
N TRP A 77 -13.20 -1.92 -0.49
CA TRP A 77 -13.49 -1.22 -1.73
C TRP A 77 -14.21 -2.14 -2.72
N PRO A 78 -15.22 -1.64 -3.45
CA PRO A 78 -16.03 -2.48 -4.34
C PRO A 78 -15.32 -2.82 -5.65
N THR A 79 -14.32 -2.03 -6.04
CA THR A 79 -13.69 -2.10 -7.36
C THR A 79 -12.33 -2.78 -7.26
N SER A 80 -11.99 -3.62 -8.25
CA SER A 80 -10.65 -4.18 -8.44
C SER A 80 -9.82 -3.35 -9.42
N THR A 81 -8.50 -3.42 -9.31
CA THR A 81 -7.57 -2.80 -10.27
C THR A 81 -6.47 -3.78 -10.68
N TRP A 82 -5.85 -3.54 -11.83
CA TRP A 82 -4.72 -4.32 -12.32
C TRP A 82 -3.43 -3.69 -11.84
N GLU A 83 -2.69 -4.40 -11.00
CA GLU A 83 -1.45 -3.92 -10.41
C GLU A 83 -0.25 -4.72 -10.92
N PRO A 84 0.87 -4.05 -11.25
CA PRO A 84 2.11 -4.74 -11.58
C PRO A 84 2.65 -5.49 -10.35
N ALA A 85 3.43 -6.54 -10.59
CA ALA A 85 4.01 -7.36 -9.53
C ALA A 85 4.79 -6.54 -8.47
N VAL A 86 5.43 -5.44 -8.89
CA VAL A 86 6.19 -4.55 -8.01
C VAL A 86 5.33 -3.83 -6.96
N ASN A 87 4.03 -3.64 -7.23
CA ASN A 87 3.11 -3.02 -6.26
C ASN A 87 2.66 -4.00 -5.17
N LEU A 88 2.91 -5.30 -5.34
CA LEU A 88 2.42 -6.37 -4.48
C LEU A 88 3.49 -6.94 -3.52
N ILE A 89 4.60 -6.21 -3.31
CA ILE A 89 5.70 -6.62 -2.42
C ILE A 89 5.18 -6.98 -1.01
N GLY A 90 4.22 -6.22 -0.48
CA GLY A 90 3.60 -6.47 0.82
C GLY A 90 2.48 -7.52 0.84
N ALA A 91 2.01 -8.00 -0.31
CA ALA A 91 0.81 -8.86 -0.44
C ALA A 91 1.14 -10.34 -0.64
N THR A 92 2.24 -10.83 -0.05
CA THR A 92 2.78 -12.18 -0.29
C THR A 92 1.78 -13.30 0.03
N ALA A 93 0.94 -13.13 1.05
CA ALA A 93 -0.05 -14.12 1.44
C ALA A 93 -1.13 -14.30 0.36
N ALA A 94 -1.69 -13.20 -0.15
CA ALA A 94 -2.71 -13.22 -1.20
C ALA A 94 -2.16 -13.80 -2.51
N LEU A 95 -0.92 -13.43 -2.88
CA LEU A 95 -0.23 -13.99 -4.05
C LEU A 95 -0.06 -15.51 -3.94
N LYS A 96 0.43 -16.01 -2.80
CA LYS A 96 0.61 -17.46 -2.57
C LYS A 96 -0.72 -18.22 -2.63
N ALA A 97 -1.78 -17.66 -2.07
CA ALA A 97 -3.12 -18.26 -2.11
C ALA A 97 -3.63 -18.37 -3.57
N PHE A 98 -3.50 -17.30 -4.35
CA PHE A 98 -3.88 -17.29 -5.76
C PHE A 98 -3.08 -18.31 -6.59
N GLU A 99 -1.76 -18.34 -6.46
CA GLU A 99 -0.93 -19.27 -7.24
C GLU A 99 -1.21 -20.74 -6.92
N SER A 100 -1.49 -21.05 -5.65
CA SER A 100 -1.83 -22.41 -5.21
C SER A 100 -3.12 -22.91 -5.84
N THR A 101 -4.16 -22.07 -5.87
CA THR A 101 -5.45 -22.42 -6.50
C THR A 101 -5.32 -22.55 -8.02
N ARG A 102 -4.49 -21.70 -8.67
CA ARG A 102 -4.24 -21.76 -10.12
C ARG A 102 -3.50 -23.03 -10.55
N LYS A 103 -2.48 -23.45 -9.80
CA LYS A 103 -1.74 -24.70 -10.06
C LYS A 103 -2.66 -25.91 -9.95
N GLY A 104 -3.59 -25.92 -8.99
CA GLY A 104 -4.61 -26.97 -8.86
C GLY A 104 -5.55 -27.06 -10.07
N LYS A 105 -5.98 -25.91 -10.62
CA LYS A 105 -6.84 -25.86 -11.82
C LYS A 105 -6.13 -26.32 -13.10
N LYS A 106 -4.85 -25.99 -13.30
CA LYS A 106 -4.08 -26.49 -14.47
C LYS A 106 -3.96 -28.02 -14.48
N ARG A 107 -3.76 -28.66 -13.31
CA ARG A 107 -3.62 -30.12 -13.21
C ARG A 107 -4.89 -30.89 -13.56
N LYS A 108 -6.08 -30.30 -13.35
CA LYS A 108 -7.38 -30.94 -13.68
C LYS A 108 -7.84 -30.78 -15.13
N LYS A 109 -7.22 -29.89 -15.92
CA LYS A 109 -7.57 -29.68 -17.34
C LYS A 109 -6.72 -30.51 -18.32
N GLY A 110 -5.73 -31.24 -17.82
CA GLY A 110 -4.83 -32.09 -18.62
C GLY A 110 -4.91 -33.58 -18.28
N GLN A 111 -5.97 -34.03 -17.63
CA GLN A 111 -6.27 -35.44 -17.35
C GLN A 111 -7.58 -35.82 -18.03
#